data_AF-A0A959JPY5-F1
#
_entry.id   AF-A0A959JPY5-F1
#
_cell.length_a   1.000
_cell.length_b   1.000
_cell.length_c   1.000
_cell.angle_alpha   90.00
_cell.angle_beta   90.00
_cell.angle_gamma   90.00
#
_symmetry.space_group_name_H-M   'P 1'
#
loop_
_entity.id
_entity.type
_entity.pdbx_description
1 polymer ?
#
loop_
_entity_poly.entity_id
_entity_poly.type
_entity_poly.pdbx_seq_one_letter_code
_entity_poly.pdbx_strand_id
1 'polypeptide(L)'
;NGETNSLWVKSSTASNTNVIVKAEYTGDQFANKDVIAVNGKAVAGSGYGTGGNLEGGNYGVKATAQGGSINRPVYGVYGEALGSAGSRYGVYGVANGTAGVNINYGVYGTTSGLGFGNYAGYFQGNVHVSGTLSKSSGSFKIDHPNDPENKYLIHSFVESPDMMNVYNGNITTDENGVATVTLPDYFQTLNKDFRYQLTVIGTFAQAIIKEKVSNNQFVIATSEPGVEVSWQITGIRKDPYAEANRIEPVVEKPAGEKGTYLNPEVYNQAASKALGYPKQ
;
A
#
# COMPACT_ATOMS: atom_id res chain seq x y z
N ASN A 1 -37.61 40.07 -3.80
CA ASN A 1 -38.20 39.26 -4.89
C ASN A 1 -37.11 38.39 -5.46
N GLY A 2 -36.93 37.20 -4.88
CA GLY A 2 -35.91 36.24 -5.29
C GLY A 2 -36.44 35.40 -6.43
N GLU A 3 -35.91 35.60 -7.64
CA GLU A 3 -36.16 34.71 -8.76
C GLU A 3 -35.31 33.45 -8.60
N THR A 4 -35.95 32.32 -8.30
CA THR A 4 -35.33 31.01 -8.40
C THR A 4 -35.48 30.53 -9.84
N ASN A 5 -34.44 30.70 -10.65
CA ASN A 5 -34.38 30.06 -11.96
C ASN A 5 -34.09 28.57 -11.75
N SER A 6 -35.14 27.74 -11.71
CA SER A 6 -35.01 26.28 -11.57
C SER A 6 -35.41 25.56 -12.85
N LEU A 7 -34.49 24.78 -13.41
CA LEU A 7 -34.79 23.77 -14.42
C LEU A 7 -35.15 22.46 -13.70
N TRP A 8 -36.41 22.03 -13.78
CA TRP A 8 -36.87 20.74 -13.24
C TRP A 8 -37.17 19.78 -14.39
N VAL A 9 -36.45 18.67 -14.47
CA VAL A 9 -36.63 17.63 -15.49
C VAL A 9 -36.93 16.30 -14.80
N LYS A 10 -38.02 15.64 -15.19
CA LYS A 10 -38.43 14.32 -14.68
C LYS A 10 -38.73 13.39 -15.86
N SER A 11 -38.22 12.16 -15.81
CA SER A 11 -38.58 11.07 -16.73
C SER A 11 -38.98 9.83 -15.93
N SER A 12 -39.92 9.03 -16.45
CA SER A 12 -40.48 7.86 -15.75
C SER A 12 -40.63 6.63 -16.65
N THR A 13 -39.80 6.50 -17.68
CA THR A 13 -39.88 5.40 -18.67
C THR A 13 -39.14 4.15 -18.22
N ALA A 14 -39.77 2.97 -18.39
CA ALA A 14 -39.17 1.66 -18.16
C ALA A 14 -38.39 1.20 -19.40
N SER A 15 -37.18 1.74 -19.60
CA SER A 15 -36.24 1.28 -20.64
C SER A 15 -34.86 1.02 -20.05
N ASN A 16 -34.04 0.23 -20.74
CA ASN A 16 -32.71 -0.16 -20.28
C ASN A 16 -31.72 1.02 -20.27
N THR A 17 -32.00 2.09 -21.05
CA THR A 17 -31.18 3.32 -21.13
C THR A 17 -32.07 4.54 -21.38
N ASN A 18 -32.15 5.46 -20.42
CA ASN A 18 -32.87 6.73 -20.57
C ASN A 18 -31.87 7.90 -20.42
N VAL A 19 -31.88 8.85 -21.37
CA VAL A 19 -31.10 10.10 -21.27
C VAL A 19 -32.06 11.22 -20.88
N ILE A 20 -31.92 11.74 -19.67
CA ILE A 20 -32.84 12.76 -19.11
C ILE A 20 -32.36 14.18 -19.45
N VAL A 21 -31.05 14.43 -19.42
CA VAL A 21 -30.41 15.68 -19.84
C VAL A 21 -29.14 15.32 -20.62
N LYS A 22 -28.99 15.85 -21.84
CA LYS A 22 -27.79 15.69 -22.67
C LYS A 22 -27.24 17.07 -23.02
N ALA A 23 -25.99 17.32 -22.70
CA ALA A 23 -25.22 18.46 -23.20
C ALA A 23 -24.05 17.92 -24.02
N GLU A 24 -23.95 18.31 -25.28
CA GLU A 24 -22.95 17.82 -26.22
C GLU A 24 -22.43 18.98 -27.09
N TYR A 25 -21.12 19.02 -27.32
CA TYR A 25 -20.48 19.94 -28.25
C TYR A 25 -19.91 19.13 -29.42
N THR A 26 -20.30 19.47 -30.65
CA THR A 26 -19.92 18.76 -31.89
C THR A 26 -19.09 19.63 -32.84
N GLY A 27 -18.56 20.77 -32.39
CA GLY A 27 -17.78 21.67 -33.24
C GLY A 27 -16.34 21.17 -33.48
N ASP A 28 -15.66 21.75 -34.47
CA ASP A 28 -14.33 21.33 -34.91
C ASP A 28 -13.25 21.50 -33.82
N GLN A 29 -12.20 20.68 -33.92
CA GLN A 29 -11.02 20.70 -33.05
C GLN A 29 -10.18 21.96 -33.33
N PHE A 30 -10.39 23.04 -32.58
CA PHE A 30 -9.42 24.14 -32.57
C PHE A 30 -8.31 23.86 -31.55
N ALA A 31 -7.06 24.11 -31.95
CA ALA A 31 -5.93 24.02 -31.03
C ALA A 31 -6.14 24.97 -29.82
N ASN A 32 -5.96 24.42 -28.61
CA ASN A 32 -5.80 25.14 -27.33
C ASN A 32 -7.03 25.88 -26.74
N LYS A 33 -8.22 25.27 -26.71
CA LYS A 33 -9.37 25.81 -25.93
C LYS A 33 -10.09 24.73 -25.13
N ASP A 34 -10.56 25.09 -23.93
CA ASP A 34 -11.40 24.23 -23.10
C ASP A 34 -12.87 24.28 -23.57
N VAL A 35 -13.53 23.13 -23.63
CA VAL A 35 -14.98 23.01 -23.90
C VAL A 35 -15.67 22.48 -22.65
N ILE A 36 -16.61 23.25 -22.10
CA ILE A 36 -17.34 22.90 -20.88
C ILE A 36 -18.80 22.63 -21.24
N ALA A 37 -19.22 21.36 -21.18
CA ALA A 37 -20.59 20.95 -21.52
C ALA A 37 -21.60 21.24 -20.40
N VAL A 38 -21.18 21.08 -19.13
CA VAL A 38 -21.98 21.37 -17.93
C VAL A 38 -21.06 21.95 -16.86
N ASN A 39 -21.43 23.10 -16.28
CA ASN A 39 -20.71 23.72 -15.16
C ASN A 39 -21.67 23.94 -13.98
N GLY A 40 -21.45 23.21 -12.88
CA GLY A 40 -22.17 23.40 -11.62
C GLY A 40 -21.27 24.08 -10.59
N LYS A 41 -21.73 25.20 -10.00
CA LYS A 41 -21.02 25.91 -8.93
C LYS A 41 -21.97 26.19 -7.78
N ALA A 42 -21.69 25.62 -6.61
CA ALA A 42 -22.32 26.01 -5.35
C ALA A 42 -21.24 26.60 -4.44
N VAL A 43 -21.47 27.82 -3.95
CA VAL A 43 -20.64 28.46 -2.92
C VAL A 43 -21.60 28.85 -1.80
N ALA A 44 -21.59 28.11 -0.69
CA ALA A 44 -22.26 28.56 0.53
C ALA A 44 -21.21 28.94 1.57
N GLY A 45 -21.52 29.99 2.34
CA GLY A 45 -20.64 30.47 3.41
C GLY A 45 -20.49 29.44 4.53
N SER A 46 -19.34 29.48 5.22
CA SER A 46 -19.06 28.73 6.46
C SER A 46 -19.36 27.23 6.41
N GLY A 47 -18.75 26.50 5.46
CA GLY A 47 -18.61 25.03 5.56
C GLY A 47 -19.80 24.19 5.07
N TYR A 48 -20.80 24.81 4.44
CA TYR A 48 -21.93 24.12 3.81
C TYR A 48 -21.92 24.37 2.30
N GLY A 49 -22.31 23.40 1.48
CA GLY A 49 -22.45 23.55 0.03
C GLY A 49 -22.13 22.28 -0.76
N THR A 50 -22.99 21.93 -1.72
CA THR A 50 -22.82 20.77 -2.62
C THR A 50 -22.88 21.27 -4.06
N GLY A 51 -21.76 21.27 -4.78
CA GLY A 51 -21.65 21.77 -6.17
C GLY A 51 -22.36 20.91 -7.23
N GLY A 52 -22.62 19.65 -6.87
CA GLY A 52 -23.41 18.68 -7.62
C GLY A 52 -23.53 17.38 -6.81
N ASN A 53 -24.74 16.81 -6.73
CA ASN A 53 -24.98 15.49 -6.12
C ASN A 53 -25.45 14.54 -7.22
N LEU A 54 -24.74 13.43 -7.44
CA LEU A 54 -25.05 12.44 -8.45
C LEU A 54 -25.16 11.08 -7.77
N GLU A 55 -26.35 10.48 -7.82
CA GLU A 55 -26.65 9.18 -7.23
C GLU A 55 -27.02 8.20 -8.35
N GLY A 56 -26.46 6.99 -8.31
CA GLY A 56 -26.70 5.98 -9.34
C GLY A 56 -26.52 4.57 -8.80
N GLY A 57 -27.32 3.63 -9.32
CA GLY A 57 -27.35 2.24 -8.83
C GLY A 57 -26.17 1.38 -9.30
N ASN A 58 -25.70 1.55 -10.55
CA ASN A 58 -24.56 0.79 -11.10
C ASN A 58 -23.28 1.66 -11.17
N TYR A 59 -23.42 2.93 -11.55
CA TYR A 59 -22.35 3.94 -11.48
C TYR A 59 -22.95 5.23 -10.91
N GLY A 60 -22.39 5.76 -9.82
CA GLY A 60 -22.77 7.08 -9.28
C GLY A 60 -22.22 8.24 -10.13
N VAL A 61 -20.96 8.09 -10.60
CA VAL A 61 -20.31 8.96 -11.58
C VAL A 61 -19.44 8.08 -12.48
N LYS A 62 -19.62 8.15 -13.80
CA LYS A 62 -18.71 7.54 -14.79
C LYS A 62 -18.06 8.67 -15.60
N ALA A 63 -16.79 8.92 -15.34
CA ALA A 63 -16.00 9.87 -16.11
C ALA A 63 -15.04 9.12 -17.04
N THR A 64 -14.99 9.54 -18.30
CA THR A 64 -14.08 8.97 -19.30
C THR A 64 -13.44 10.11 -20.04
N ALA A 65 -12.11 10.14 -20.05
CA ALA A 65 -11.32 11.08 -20.83
C ALA A 65 -10.53 10.30 -21.88
N GLN A 66 -10.54 10.82 -23.12
CA GLN A 66 -9.80 10.25 -24.25
C GLN A 66 -8.74 11.27 -24.68
N GLY A 67 -7.48 10.83 -24.78
CA GLY A 67 -6.40 11.66 -25.31
C GLY A 67 -6.50 11.83 -26.82
N GLY A 68 -6.24 13.05 -27.31
CA GLY A 68 -6.05 13.32 -28.73
C GLY A 68 -4.61 13.06 -29.20
N SER A 69 -4.27 13.49 -30.41
CA SER A 69 -2.95 13.28 -31.05
C SER A 69 -1.77 14.05 -30.44
N ILE A 70 -1.99 14.75 -29.32
CA ILE A 70 -0.98 15.59 -28.66
C ILE A 70 -0.50 14.92 -27.36
N ASN A 71 0.80 14.99 -27.11
CA ASN A 71 1.42 14.39 -25.94
C ASN A 71 1.14 15.24 -24.67
N ARG A 72 -0.02 15.01 -24.04
CA ARG A 72 -0.42 15.67 -22.78
C ARG A 72 -1.05 14.64 -21.83
N PRO A 73 -0.90 14.80 -20.51
CA PRO A 73 -1.61 13.96 -19.53
C PRO A 73 -3.13 14.04 -19.73
N VAL A 74 -3.81 12.89 -19.61
CA VAL A 74 -5.26 12.77 -19.72
C VAL A 74 -5.80 12.32 -18.37
N TYR A 75 -6.68 13.11 -17.77
CA TYR A 75 -7.26 12.82 -16.47
C TYR A 75 -8.72 12.39 -16.64
N GLY A 76 -9.05 11.16 -16.23
CA GLY A 76 -10.44 10.70 -16.19
C GLY A 76 -11.24 11.43 -15.10
N VAL A 77 -10.62 11.64 -13.93
CA VAL A 77 -11.15 12.43 -12.81
C VAL A 77 -9.99 13.21 -12.21
N TYR A 78 -10.20 14.51 -11.95
CA TYR A 78 -9.25 15.36 -11.20
C TYR A 78 -9.96 15.87 -9.95
N GLY A 79 -9.46 15.47 -8.77
CA GLY A 79 -9.99 15.88 -7.47
C GLY A 79 -8.96 16.74 -6.73
N GLU A 80 -9.32 17.98 -6.42
CA GLU A 80 -8.48 18.90 -5.67
C GLU A 80 -9.29 19.49 -4.50
N ALA A 81 -8.69 19.50 -3.31
CA ALA A 81 -9.29 20.07 -2.12
C ALA A 81 -8.36 21.14 -1.54
N LEU A 82 -8.78 22.41 -1.63
CA LEU A 82 -8.06 23.58 -1.16
C LEU A 82 -8.73 24.17 0.09
N GLY A 83 -7.94 24.77 0.97
CA GLY A 83 -8.46 25.49 2.15
C GLY A 83 -7.35 25.89 3.10
N SER A 84 -7.65 26.77 4.06
CA SER A 84 -6.68 27.25 5.08
C SER A 84 -6.85 26.59 6.46
N ALA A 85 -7.93 25.84 6.70
CA ALA A 85 -8.20 25.10 7.93
C ALA A 85 -8.84 23.72 7.65
N GLY A 86 -8.80 22.81 8.64
CA GLY A 86 -9.42 21.47 8.56
C GLY A 86 -8.63 20.42 7.77
N SER A 87 -9.09 19.18 7.71
CA SER A 87 -8.52 18.15 6.84
C SER A 87 -9.01 18.34 5.40
N ARG A 88 -8.15 18.08 4.41
CA ARG A 88 -8.50 18.17 2.98
C ARG A 88 -8.40 16.78 2.37
N TYR A 89 -9.48 16.32 1.74
CA TYR A 89 -9.52 15.04 1.04
C TYR A 89 -9.69 15.33 -0.46
N GLY A 90 -8.65 15.12 -1.27
CA GLY A 90 -8.76 15.22 -2.73
C GLY A 90 -9.66 14.12 -3.30
N VAL A 91 -9.66 12.95 -2.66
CA VAL A 91 -10.57 11.82 -2.92
C VAL A 91 -10.91 11.16 -1.59
N TYR A 92 -12.20 10.86 -1.36
CA TYR A 92 -12.68 10.10 -0.20
C TYR A 92 -13.53 8.93 -0.69
N GLY A 93 -12.95 7.73 -0.71
CA GLY A 93 -13.60 6.51 -1.19
C GLY A 93 -14.07 5.64 -0.02
N VAL A 94 -15.36 5.29 -0.01
CA VAL A 94 -15.96 4.36 0.96
C VAL A 94 -16.76 3.32 0.20
N ALA A 95 -16.49 2.04 0.46
CA ALA A 95 -17.27 0.93 -0.06
C ALA A 95 -17.86 0.15 1.12
N ASN A 96 -19.19 0.19 1.24
CA ASN A 96 -19.94 -0.55 2.26
C ASN A 96 -20.70 -1.70 1.59
N GLY A 97 -20.68 -2.88 2.20
CA GLY A 97 -21.42 -4.05 1.74
C GLY A 97 -22.12 -4.76 2.90
N THR A 98 -23.25 -5.38 2.61
CA THR A 98 -23.97 -6.25 3.56
C THR A 98 -23.31 -7.61 3.64
N ALA A 99 -23.39 -8.29 4.80
CA ALA A 99 -22.86 -9.64 4.98
C ALA A 99 -23.40 -10.60 3.91
N GLY A 100 -22.53 -11.37 3.25
CA GLY A 100 -22.99 -12.30 2.22
C GLY A 100 -21.91 -12.85 1.30
N VAL A 101 -21.34 -12.06 0.37
CA VAL A 101 -20.37 -12.63 -0.60
C VAL A 101 -19.44 -11.64 -1.34
N ASN A 102 -19.33 -10.37 -0.98
CA ASN A 102 -18.54 -9.41 -1.78
C ASN A 102 -17.38 -8.79 -1.01
N ILE A 103 -16.21 -8.74 -1.66
CA ILE A 103 -15.07 -7.93 -1.24
C ILE A 103 -15.39 -6.48 -1.60
N ASN A 104 -15.29 -5.57 -0.63
CA ASN A 104 -15.50 -4.15 -0.85
C ASN A 104 -14.15 -3.48 -1.13
N TYR A 105 -14.04 -2.77 -2.26
CA TYR A 105 -12.86 -1.99 -2.60
C TYR A 105 -13.17 -0.50 -2.44
N GLY A 106 -12.57 0.15 -1.44
CA GLY A 106 -12.65 1.61 -1.31
C GLY A 106 -11.97 2.33 -2.49
N VAL A 107 -10.92 1.72 -3.04
CA VAL A 107 -10.25 2.08 -4.30
C VAL A 107 -9.83 0.78 -4.99
N TYR A 108 -10.16 0.64 -6.27
CA TYR A 108 -9.70 -0.47 -7.12
C TYR A 108 -8.98 0.11 -8.34
N GLY A 109 -7.65 0.06 -8.32
CA GLY A 109 -6.81 0.53 -9.41
C GLY A 109 -6.32 -0.65 -10.25
N THR A 110 -6.44 -0.55 -11.57
CA THR A 110 -5.78 -1.44 -12.52
C THR A 110 -5.15 -0.62 -13.63
N THR A 111 -4.13 -1.16 -14.25
CA THR A 111 -3.51 -0.57 -15.42
C THR A 111 -3.12 -1.67 -16.37
N SER A 112 -3.34 -1.45 -17.66
CA SER A 112 -3.01 -2.36 -18.73
C SER A 112 -2.34 -1.57 -19.84
N GLY A 113 -1.14 -1.98 -20.26
CA GLY A 113 -0.38 -1.31 -21.30
C GLY A 113 0.93 -2.04 -21.57
N LEU A 114 1.42 -1.98 -22.81
CA LEU A 114 2.68 -2.61 -23.21
C LEU A 114 3.92 -1.75 -22.88
N GLY A 115 3.72 -0.51 -22.44
CA GLY A 115 4.80 0.41 -22.06
C GLY A 115 5.40 0.10 -20.69
N PHE A 116 6.63 0.57 -20.44
CA PHE A 116 7.25 0.52 -19.12
C PHE A 116 6.60 1.55 -18.17
N GLY A 117 6.50 1.23 -16.88
CA GLY A 117 6.07 2.19 -15.85
C GLY A 117 4.56 2.33 -15.69
N ASN A 118 3.79 1.27 -15.90
CA ASN A 118 2.36 1.27 -15.57
C ASN A 118 2.16 1.06 -14.07
N TYR A 119 1.44 1.97 -13.42
CA TYR A 119 1.14 1.89 -11.99
C TYR A 119 -0.37 1.93 -11.75
N ALA A 120 -0.91 0.91 -11.07
CA ALA A 120 -2.30 0.90 -10.60
C ALA A 120 -2.56 1.98 -9.53
N GLY A 121 -1.51 2.40 -8.81
CA GLY A 121 -1.49 3.55 -7.94
C GLY A 121 -0.09 4.14 -7.89
N TYR A 122 0.02 5.47 -7.99
CA TYR A 122 1.27 6.21 -7.88
C TYR A 122 1.10 7.24 -6.75
N PHE A 123 1.92 7.14 -5.71
CA PHE A 123 1.82 7.98 -4.52
C PHE A 123 3.13 8.75 -4.33
N GLN A 124 3.04 10.08 -4.25
CA GLN A 124 4.17 10.94 -3.92
C GLN A 124 4.01 11.45 -2.49
N GLY A 125 4.97 11.10 -1.61
CA GLY A 125 4.94 11.43 -0.19
C GLY A 125 4.72 10.20 0.70
N ASN A 126 4.43 10.45 1.98
CA ASN A 126 4.24 9.39 2.97
C ASN A 126 2.90 8.67 2.76
N VAL A 127 2.93 7.33 2.76
CA VAL A 127 1.74 6.47 2.73
C VAL A 127 1.54 5.86 4.10
N HIS A 128 0.35 6.02 4.67
CA HIS A 128 -0.04 5.40 5.94
C HIS A 128 -1.11 4.34 5.69
N VAL A 129 -0.86 3.11 6.16
CA VAL A 129 -1.80 1.99 6.12
C VAL A 129 -2.11 1.61 7.56
N SER A 130 -3.35 1.83 7.99
CA SER A 130 -3.79 1.52 9.37
C SER A 130 -4.06 0.03 9.59
N GLY A 131 -4.22 -0.73 8.51
CA GLY A 131 -4.42 -2.18 8.51
C GLY A 131 -3.19 -2.94 8.00
N THR A 132 -3.44 -4.12 7.42
CA THR A 132 -2.40 -4.96 6.81
C THR A 132 -2.14 -4.55 5.36
N LEU A 133 -0.89 -4.69 4.92
CA LEU A 133 -0.50 -4.57 3.52
C LEU A 133 -0.18 -5.96 2.98
N SER A 134 -0.98 -6.47 2.04
CA SER A 134 -0.71 -7.71 1.31
C SER A 134 -0.20 -7.40 -0.09
N LYS A 135 0.86 -8.08 -0.51
CA LYS A 135 1.55 -7.87 -1.79
C LYS A 135 2.26 -9.13 -2.25
N SER A 136 2.41 -9.33 -3.55
CA SER A 136 3.23 -10.42 -4.11
C SER A 136 4.73 -10.22 -3.83
N SER A 137 5.20 -8.96 -3.82
CA SER A 137 6.60 -8.59 -3.54
C SER A 137 6.67 -7.13 -3.08
N GLY A 138 7.75 -6.75 -2.39
CA GLY A 138 8.00 -5.36 -1.99
C GLY A 138 9.49 -5.07 -1.93
N SER A 139 9.87 -3.83 -2.25
CA SER A 139 11.26 -3.39 -2.33
C SER A 139 11.39 -1.90 -2.01
N PHE A 140 12.60 -1.47 -1.65
CA PHE A 140 12.99 -0.09 -1.85
C PHE A 140 13.68 0.07 -3.20
N LYS A 141 13.63 1.29 -3.74
CA LYS A 141 14.40 1.71 -4.90
C LYS A 141 15.03 3.06 -4.58
N ILE A 142 16.35 3.15 -4.70
CA ILE A 142 17.11 4.39 -4.52
C ILE A 142 18.10 4.54 -5.68
N ASP A 143 18.66 5.73 -5.85
CA ASP A 143 19.80 5.91 -6.75
C ASP A 143 20.99 5.07 -6.26
N HIS A 144 21.73 4.47 -7.19
CA HIS A 144 22.83 3.60 -6.83
C HIS A 144 23.92 4.40 -6.10
N PRO A 145 24.36 4.01 -4.88
CA PRO A 145 25.26 4.83 -4.06
C PRO A 145 26.58 5.22 -4.74
N ASN A 146 27.11 4.37 -5.62
CA ASN A 146 28.36 4.61 -6.35
C ASN A 146 28.15 5.05 -7.81
N ASP A 147 26.90 5.11 -8.30
CA ASP A 147 26.60 5.46 -9.70
C ASP A 147 25.15 6.01 -9.85
N PRO A 148 24.82 7.09 -9.13
CA PRO A 148 23.43 7.54 -8.99
C PRO A 148 22.82 8.09 -10.28
N GLU A 149 23.64 8.63 -11.19
CA GLU A 149 23.17 9.20 -12.46
C GLU A 149 22.70 8.13 -13.47
N ASN A 150 23.24 6.90 -13.37
CA ASN A 150 23.04 5.88 -14.40
C ASN A 150 22.32 4.61 -13.89
N LYS A 151 22.25 4.40 -12.57
CA LYS A 151 21.75 3.15 -11.98
C LYS A 151 20.85 3.39 -10.78
N TYR A 152 19.88 2.48 -10.63
CA TYR A 152 19.12 2.33 -9.40
C TYR A 152 19.61 1.10 -8.61
N LEU A 153 19.61 1.19 -7.30
CA LEU A 153 19.72 0.05 -6.39
C LEU A 153 18.31 -0.33 -5.91
N ILE A 154 17.95 -1.61 -6.07
CA ILE A 154 16.66 -2.17 -5.67
C ILE A 154 16.92 -3.38 -4.78
N HIS A 155 16.25 -3.45 -3.63
CA HIS A 155 16.40 -4.57 -2.69
C HIS A 155 15.04 -5.01 -2.14
N SER A 156 14.85 -6.31 -1.98
CA SER A 156 13.61 -6.90 -1.44
C SER A 156 13.48 -6.68 0.07
N PHE A 157 12.24 -6.71 0.58
CA PHE A 157 12.01 -6.89 2.00
C PHE A 157 12.35 -8.32 2.46
N VAL A 158 12.64 -8.46 3.75
CA VAL A 158 12.72 -9.76 4.45
C VAL A 158 11.36 -10.05 5.06
N GLU A 159 10.77 -11.18 4.72
CA GLU A 159 9.44 -11.60 5.18
C GLU A 159 9.58 -12.84 6.07
N SER A 160 8.87 -12.87 7.21
CA SER A 160 8.87 -13.99 8.15
C SER A 160 7.44 -14.48 8.39
N PRO A 161 7.22 -15.81 8.51
CA PRO A 161 5.90 -16.33 8.87
C PRO A 161 5.47 -15.94 10.30
N ASP A 162 6.39 -15.49 11.17
CA ASP A 162 6.16 -15.33 12.61
C ASP A 162 6.02 -13.86 13.07
N MET A 163 6.08 -12.88 12.16
CA MET A 163 6.21 -11.44 12.50
C MET A 163 7.47 -11.17 13.34
N MET A 164 8.62 -11.63 12.83
CA MET A 164 9.92 -11.56 13.50
C MET A 164 10.59 -10.19 13.39
N ASN A 165 11.13 -9.69 14.51
CA ASN A 165 12.06 -8.57 14.54
C ASN A 165 13.51 -9.07 14.53
N VAL A 166 14.40 -8.32 13.89
CA VAL A 166 15.83 -8.60 13.79
C VAL A 166 16.62 -7.43 14.39
N TYR A 167 17.55 -7.75 15.30
CA TYR A 167 18.49 -6.80 15.88
C TYR A 167 19.89 -7.38 15.75
N ASN A 168 20.88 -6.56 15.41
CA ASN A 168 22.25 -7.00 15.23
C ASN A 168 23.24 -5.90 15.61
N GLY A 169 24.49 -6.29 15.72
CA GLY A 169 25.61 -5.38 15.95
C GLY A 169 26.91 -6.16 16.11
N ASN A 170 27.96 -5.42 16.47
CA ASN A 170 29.26 -5.98 16.81
C ASN A 170 29.60 -5.57 18.24
N ILE A 171 30.33 -6.41 18.97
CA ILE A 171 30.84 -6.09 20.31
C ILE A 171 32.17 -6.81 20.55
N THR A 172 33.06 -6.20 21.33
CA THR A 172 34.34 -6.79 21.71
C THR A 172 34.28 -7.24 23.17
N THR A 173 34.77 -8.46 23.45
CA THR A 173 34.86 -8.96 24.82
C THR A 173 35.97 -8.27 25.62
N ASP A 174 35.75 -8.13 26.92
CA ASP A 174 36.70 -7.54 27.85
C ASP A 174 37.90 -8.45 28.15
N GLU A 175 38.72 -8.06 29.13
CA GLU A 175 39.89 -8.83 29.60
C GLU A 175 39.54 -10.21 30.17
N ASN A 176 38.28 -10.46 30.51
CA ASN A 176 37.78 -11.75 30.98
C ASN A 176 37.11 -12.57 29.87
N GLY A 177 37.14 -12.08 28.62
CA GLY A 177 36.45 -12.72 27.51
C GLY A 177 34.93 -12.59 27.61
N VAL A 178 34.41 -11.54 28.25
CA VAL A 178 32.96 -11.32 28.41
C VAL A 178 32.53 -10.00 27.76
N ALA A 179 31.34 -9.98 27.15
CA ALA A 179 30.71 -8.76 26.67
C ALA A 179 29.22 -8.76 26.99
N THR A 180 28.71 -7.63 27.49
CA THR A 180 27.27 -7.45 27.73
C THR A 180 26.66 -6.60 26.62
N VAL A 181 25.75 -7.19 25.85
CA VAL A 181 24.98 -6.47 24.83
C VAL A 181 23.76 -5.86 25.48
N THR A 182 23.60 -4.53 25.34
CA THR A 182 22.40 -3.81 25.77
C THR A 182 21.46 -3.61 24.59
N LEU A 183 20.24 -4.12 24.72
CA LEU A 183 19.16 -3.97 23.76
C LEU A 183 18.30 -2.75 24.12
N PRO A 184 17.50 -2.22 23.17
CA PRO A 184 16.53 -1.18 23.49
C PRO A 184 15.61 -1.58 24.65
N ASP A 185 15.20 -0.63 25.48
CA ASP A 185 14.38 -0.84 26.67
C ASP A 185 13.03 -1.53 26.40
N TYR A 186 12.52 -1.40 25.17
CA TYR A 186 11.30 -2.06 24.72
C TYR A 186 11.51 -3.47 24.16
N PHE A 187 12.75 -3.96 24.00
CA PHE A 187 13.01 -5.23 23.29
C PHE A 187 12.29 -6.40 23.93
N GLN A 188 12.48 -6.64 25.23
CA GLN A 188 11.84 -7.76 25.93
C GLN A 188 10.33 -7.56 26.07
N THR A 189 9.84 -6.33 26.09
CA THR A 189 8.40 -6.03 26.13
C THR A 189 7.74 -6.32 24.79
N LEU A 190 8.42 -5.99 23.69
CA LEU A 190 7.94 -6.17 22.33
C LEU A 190 8.09 -7.62 21.83
N ASN A 191 9.05 -8.39 22.34
CA ASN A 191 9.43 -9.68 21.73
C ASN A 191 9.36 -10.89 22.69
N LYS A 192 9.19 -12.09 22.14
CA LYS A 192 9.36 -13.41 22.76
C LYS A 192 10.15 -14.35 21.85
N ASP A 193 10.43 -15.56 22.33
CA ASP A 193 11.03 -16.65 21.54
C ASP A 193 12.37 -16.29 20.87
N PHE A 194 13.31 -15.84 21.69
CA PHE A 194 14.59 -15.30 21.23
C PHE A 194 15.50 -16.34 20.59
N ARG A 195 16.14 -16.00 19.47
CA ARG A 195 17.16 -16.81 18.79
C ARG A 195 18.43 -15.98 18.58
N TYR A 196 19.59 -16.60 18.72
CA TYR A 196 20.90 -15.93 18.68
C TYR A 196 21.80 -16.54 17.61
N GLN A 197 22.57 -15.71 16.93
CA GLN A 197 23.63 -16.10 16.00
C GLN A 197 24.86 -15.26 16.32
N LEU A 198 26.01 -15.90 16.48
CA LEU A 198 27.29 -15.27 16.80
C LEU A 198 28.33 -15.63 15.75
N THR A 199 29.19 -14.69 15.39
CA THR A 199 30.35 -14.92 14.52
C THR A 199 31.54 -14.13 15.05
N VAL A 200 32.62 -14.82 15.41
CA VAL A 200 33.88 -14.19 15.82
C VAL A 200 34.60 -13.58 14.61
N ILE A 201 35.24 -12.43 14.81
CA ILE A 201 35.91 -11.66 13.76
C ILE A 201 37.40 -11.51 14.10
N GLY A 202 38.26 -11.66 13.10
CA GLY A 202 39.70 -11.43 13.19
C GLY A 202 40.50 -12.55 13.88
N THR A 203 39.98 -13.16 14.93
CA THR A 203 40.61 -14.29 15.63
C THR A 203 39.61 -15.42 15.85
N PHE A 204 40.02 -16.66 15.59
CA PHE A 204 39.20 -17.82 15.90
C PHE A 204 39.15 -18.03 17.41
N ALA A 205 37.95 -18.00 17.97
CA ALA A 205 37.67 -18.28 19.37
C ALA A 205 36.31 -18.98 19.46
N GLN A 206 36.11 -19.77 20.53
CA GLN A 206 34.77 -20.26 20.84
C GLN A 206 33.94 -19.09 21.37
N ALA A 207 32.68 -18.96 20.94
CA ALA A 207 31.77 -17.92 21.40
C ALA A 207 30.41 -18.52 21.77
N ILE A 208 29.87 -18.11 22.92
CA ILE A 208 28.57 -18.57 23.42
C ILE A 208 27.73 -17.41 23.94
N ILE A 209 26.42 -17.63 24.01
CA ILE A 209 25.53 -16.84 24.87
C ILE A 209 25.71 -17.36 26.30
N LYS A 210 26.49 -16.62 27.09
CA LYS A 210 26.73 -16.92 28.52
C LYS A 210 25.47 -16.70 29.34
N GLU A 211 24.73 -15.63 29.07
CA GLU A 211 23.45 -15.32 29.71
C GLU A 211 22.42 -14.94 28.66
N LYS A 212 21.26 -15.60 28.69
CA LYS A 212 20.11 -15.26 27.82
C LYS A 212 19.56 -13.88 28.19
N VAL A 213 18.76 -13.30 27.30
CA VAL A 213 18.18 -11.98 27.52
C VAL A 213 17.44 -11.90 28.86
N SER A 214 17.87 -10.97 29.70
CA SER A 214 17.24 -10.52 30.94
C SER A 214 17.50 -9.03 31.12
N ASN A 215 16.52 -8.26 31.58
CA ASN A 215 16.60 -6.79 31.72
C ASN A 215 17.14 -6.08 30.46
N ASN A 216 16.66 -6.47 29.28
CA ASN A 216 17.08 -6.02 27.95
C ASN A 216 18.58 -6.18 27.69
N GLN A 217 19.24 -7.14 28.31
CA GLN A 217 20.65 -7.41 28.11
C GLN A 217 20.89 -8.91 27.96
N PHE A 218 21.91 -9.28 27.19
CA PHE A 218 22.42 -10.64 27.16
C PHE A 218 23.93 -10.62 27.16
N VAL A 219 24.54 -11.70 27.63
CA VAL A 219 25.99 -11.77 27.82
C VAL A 219 26.59 -12.76 26.84
N ILE A 220 27.59 -12.32 26.09
CA ILE A 220 28.44 -13.14 25.24
C ILE A 220 29.71 -13.48 26.01
N ALA A 221 30.20 -14.70 25.88
CA ALA A 221 31.54 -15.06 26.34
C ALA A 221 32.35 -15.74 25.23
N THR A 222 33.64 -15.42 25.19
CA THR A 222 34.61 -15.97 24.26
C THR A 222 35.71 -16.74 25.00
N SER A 223 36.36 -17.68 24.32
CA SER A 223 37.48 -18.44 24.90
C SER A 223 38.74 -17.60 25.14
N GLU A 224 38.87 -16.48 24.43
CA GLU A 224 39.98 -15.52 24.55
C GLU A 224 39.42 -14.11 24.82
N PRO A 225 40.16 -13.23 25.53
CA PRO A 225 39.78 -11.83 25.73
C PRO A 225 39.95 -10.99 24.46
N GLY A 226 39.29 -9.84 24.39
CA GLY A 226 39.46 -8.89 23.29
C GLY A 226 38.94 -9.38 21.94
N VAL A 227 38.08 -10.40 21.92
CA VAL A 227 37.54 -10.98 20.68
C VAL A 227 36.34 -10.16 20.22
N GLU A 228 36.37 -9.69 18.97
CA GLU A 228 35.22 -9.08 18.33
C GLU A 228 34.21 -10.14 17.89
N VAL A 229 32.94 -9.94 18.22
CA VAL A 229 31.83 -10.81 17.88
C VAL A 229 30.74 -10.00 17.18
N SER A 230 30.43 -10.36 15.93
CA SER A 230 29.18 -9.95 15.29
C SER A 230 28.04 -10.82 15.81
N TRP A 231 26.97 -10.18 16.26
CA TRP A 231 25.82 -10.84 16.86
C TRP A 231 24.54 -10.44 16.13
N GLN A 232 23.63 -11.40 16.04
CA GLN A 232 22.24 -11.17 15.66
C GLN A 232 21.34 -11.85 16.68
N ILE A 233 20.31 -11.13 17.12
CA ILE A 233 19.21 -11.67 17.91
C ILE A 233 17.90 -11.41 17.17
N THR A 234 17.06 -12.44 17.12
CA THR A 234 15.69 -12.31 16.62
C THR A 234 14.67 -12.58 17.70
N GLY A 235 13.47 -12.02 17.54
CA GLY A 235 12.35 -12.26 18.43
C GLY A 235 11.01 -12.14 17.71
N ILE A 236 10.04 -12.93 18.17
CA ILE A 236 8.66 -12.89 17.68
C ILE A 236 7.93 -11.76 18.40
N ARG A 237 7.33 -10.83 17.67
CA ARG A 237 6.53 -9.74 18.27
C ARG A 237 5.45 -10.28 19.19
N LYS A 238 5.16 -9.61 20.32
CA LYS A 238 4.10 -9.97 21.28
C LYS A 238 3.29 -8.78 21.78
N ASP A 239 3.37 -7.65 21.08
CA ASP A 239 2.52 -6.49 21.38
C ASP A 239 1.03 -6.83 21.15
N PRO A 240 0.07 -6.10 21.77
CA PRO A 240 -1.35 -6.43 21.70
C PRO A 240 -1.90 -6.55 20.27
N TYR A 241 -1.42 -5.73 19.33
CA TYR A 241 -1.86 -5.80 17.95
C TYR A 241 -1.36 -7.07 17.27
N ALA A 242 -0.09 -7.41 17.45
CA ALA A 242 0.50 -8.63 16.88
C ALA A 242 -0.16 -9.91 17.42
N GLU A 243 -0.49 -9.98 18.71
CA GLU A 243 -1.16 -11.16 19.28
C GLU A 243 -2.62 -11.28 18.81
N ALA A 244 -3.33 -10.16 18.67
CA ALA A 244 -4.72 -10.16 18.20
C ALA A 244 -4.85 -10.38 16.67
N ASN A 245 -3.80 -10.10 15.89
CA ASN A 245 -3.83 -10.09 14.42
C ASN A 245 -2.64 -10.87 13.83
N ARG A 246 -2.36 -12.06 14.36
CA ARG A 246 -1.31 -12.93 13.82
C ARG A 246 -1.57 -13.24 12.36
N ILE A 247 -0.51 -13.23 11.56
CA ILE A 247 -0.55 -13.70 10.19
C ILE A 247 -0.67 -15.22 10.24
N GLU A 248 -1.75 -15.76 9.68
CA GLU A 248 -1.87 -17.20 9.39
C GLU A 248 -1.06 -17.51 8.12
N PRO A 249 0.07 -18.25 8.20
CA PRO A 249 0.96 -18.42 7.05
C PRO A 249 0.34 -19.21 5.91
N VAL A 250 -0.65 -20.04 6.22
CA VAL A 250 -1.37 -20.88 5.27
C VAL A 250 -2.86 -20.78 5.58
N VAL A 251 -3.62 -20.28 4.61
CA VAL A 251 -5.08 -20.23 4.65
C VAL A 251 -5.64 -20.97 3.46
N GLU A 252 -6.75 -21.66 3.66
CA GLU A 252 -7.49 -22.26 2.56
C GLU A 252 -8.05 -21.16 1.66
N LYS A 253 -7.87 -21.31 0.34
CA LYS A 253 -8.53 -20.42 -0.61
C LYS A 253 -10.05 -20.51 -0.44
N PRO A 254 -10.77 -19.37 -0.48
CA PRO A 254 -12.23 -19.39 -0.55
C PRO A 254 -12.72 -20.30 -1.68
N ALA A 255 -13.89 -20.91 -1.53
CA ALA A 255 -14.40 -21.91 -2.48
C ALA A 255 -14.42 -21.40 -3.94
N GLY A 256 -14.74 -20.12 -4.17
CA GLY A 256 -14.76 -19.49 -5.49
C GLY A 256 -13.38 -19.22 -6.10
N GLU A 257 -12.31 -19.29 -5.32
CA GLU A 257 -10.93 -19.07 -5.75
C GLU A 257 -10.13 -20.38 -5.90
N LYS A 258 -10.71 -21.51 -5.47
CA LYS A 258 -10.05 -22.81 -5.62
C LYS A 258 -9.88 -23.13 -7.11
N GLY A 259 -8.66 -23.51 -7.49
CA GLY A 259 -8.29 -23.79 -8.87
C GLY A 259 -7.81 -22.57 -9.69
N THR A 260 -7.87 -21.35 -9.13
CA THR A 260 -7.30 -20.14 -9.76
C THR A 260 -5.95 -19.76 -9.16
N TYR A 261 -5.25 -18.84 -9.82
CA TYR A 261 -3.90 -18.38 -9.51
C TYR A 261 -3.88 -16.86 -9.49
N LEU A 262 -3.09 -16.25 -8.59
CA LEU A 262 -2.84 -14.81 -8.63
C LEU A 262 -1.96 -14.44 -9.84
N ASN A 263 -1.00 -15.29 -10.19
CA ASN A 263 -0.07 -15.12 -11.31
C ASN A 263 0.06 -16.48 -12.04
N PRO A 264 -0.88 -16.89 -12.92
CA PRO A 264 -0.89 -18.23 -13.53
C PRO A 264 0.36 -18.55 -14.35
N GLU A 265 0.94 -17.55 -15.02
CA GLU A 265 2.07 -17.69 -15.92
C GLU A 265 3.33 -18.21 -15.23
N VAL A 266 3.60 -17.81 -13.97
CA VAL A 266 4.76 -18.32 -13.21
C VAL A 266 4.60 -19.78 -12.78
N TYR A 267 3.39 -20.32 -12.89
CA TYR A 267 3.08 -21.74 -12.65
C TYR A 267 2.83 -22.51 -13.96
N ASN A 268 3.21 -21.94 -15.11
CA ASN A 268 2.96 -22.50 -16.44
C ASN A 268 1.47 -22.83 -16.70
N GLN A 269 0.57 -22.02 -16.14
CA GLN A 269 -0.86 -22.16 -16.34
C GLN A 269 -1.38 -21.15 -17.36
N ALA A 270 -2.49 -21.49 -18.01
CA ALA A 270 -3.17 -20.58 -18.93
C ALA A 270 -3.69 -19.32 -18.20
N ALA A 271 -3.68 -18.18 -18.89
CA ALA A 271 -4.18 -16.90 -18.37
C ALA A 271 -5.64 -16.98 -17.87
N SER A 272 -6.45 -17.87 -18.45
CA SER A 272 -7.82 -18.14 -18.02
C SER A 272 -7.96 -18.68 -16.59
N LYS A 273 -6.86 -19.15 -15.99
CA LYS A 273 -6.83 -19.55 -14.57
C LYS A 273 -6.46 -18.41 -13.63
N ALA A 274 -6.27 -17.18 -14.12
CA ALA A 274 -6.06 -16.02 -13.27
C ALA A 274 -7.30 -15.79 -12.37
N LEU A 275 -7.07 -15.48 -11.10
CA LEU A 275 -8.12 -15.04 -10.20
C LEU A 275 -8.73 -13.74 -10.75
N GLY A 276 -10.06 -13.72 -10.94
CA GLY A 276 -10.75 -12.57 -11.53
C GLY A 276 -10.71 -12.51 -13.06
N TYR A 277 -10.25 -13.57 -13.76
CA TYR A 277 -10.35 -13.62 -15.22
C TYR A 277 -11.81 -13.50 -15.68
N PRO A 278 -12.15 -12.59 -16.62
CA PRO A 278 -13.51 -12.42 -17.09
C PRO A 278 -13.98 -13.71 -17.77
N LYS A 279 -15.00 -14.34 -17.20
CA LYS A 279 -15.67 -15.48 -17.83
C LYS A 279 -16.46 -14.94 -19.01
N GLN A 280 -16.11 -15.35 -20.23
CA GLN A 280 -16.90 -15.11 -21.44
C GLN A 280 -18.21 -15.90 -21.38
#